data_AF-A0AAD9BD60-F1
#
_entry.id   AF-A0AAD9BD60-F1
#
_cell.length_a   1.000
_cell.length_b   1.000
_cell.length_c   1.000
_cell.angle_alpha   90.00
_cell.angle_beta   90.00
_cell.angle_gamma   90.00
#
_symmetry.space_group_name_H-M   'P 1'
#
loop_
_entity.id
_entity.type
_entity.pdbx_description
1 polymer ?
#
loop_
_entity_poly.entity_id
_entity_poly.type
_entity_poly.pdbx_seq_one_letter_code
_entity_poly.pdbx_strand_id
1 'polypeptide(L)'
;MSLSRLLQEISDTEILELTHSALGRMTVIRQIFPLWRDSSTRCMRRNHRISSLLCDPQEGYMQNLEVSNLYLYDSVLMLANAFYRKLEDRKWHSMASLNCIRKSTKPWNGGWSMLETIQKGNITGLTGMMDFKDSGINSHVQFEILGSSFSETFGKDIKRVSSQRLKTQRTVKRR
;
A
#
# COMPACT_ATOMS: atom_id res chain seq x y z
N MET A 1 -1.76 23.97 -17.25
CA MET A 1 -2.03 22.90 -16.26
C MET A 1 -1.68 23.43 -14.88
N SER A 2 -2.68 23.69 -14.04
CA SER A 2 -2.45 24.11 -12.66
C SER A 2 -1.72 23.00 -11.88
N LEU A 3 -0.71 23.35 -11.10
CA LEU A 3 0.05 22.45 -10.21
C LEU A 3 -0.84 21.72 -9.17
N SER A 4 -2.11 22.11 -9.03
CA SER A 4 -3.05 21.56 -8.05
C SER A 4 -3.44 20.09 -8.25
N ARG A 5 -3.11 19.46 -9.39
CA ARG A 5 -3.41 18.03 -9.64
C ARG A 5 -2.30 17.04 -9.25
N LEU A 6 -1.14 17.50 -8.75
CA LEU A 6 -0.02 16.58 -8.42
C LEU A 6 -0.23 15.76 -7.13
N LEU A 7 -1.27 16.05 -6.34
CA LEU A 7 -1.51 15.42 -5.03
C LEU A 7 -2.86 14.69 -4.92
N GLN A 8 -3.65 14.66 -5.99
CA GLN A 8 -4.96 13.99 -5.98
C GLN A 8 -4.82 12.56 -6.53
N GLU A 9 -5.39 11.57 -5.84
CA GLU A 9 -5.53 10.23 -6.39
C GLU A 9 -6.40 10.30 -7.66
N ILE A 10 -5.96 9.62 -8.72
CA ILE A 10 -6.61 9.65 -10.02
C ILE A 10 -7.01 8.24 -10.45
N SER A 11 -8.26 8.08 -10.82
CA SER A 11 -8.85 6.82 -11.31
C SER A 11 -8.43 6.49 -12.74
N ASP A 12 -8.62 5.23 -13.14
CA ASP A 12 -8.39 4.79 -14.54
C ASP A 12 -9.26 5.58 -15.53
N THR A 13 -10.50 5.88 -15.18
CA THR A 13 -11.43 6.65 -16.02
C THR A 13 -10.95 8.09 -16.22
N GLU A 14 -10.51 8.76 -15.15
CA GLU A 14 -9.95 10.11 -15.24
C GLU A 14 -8.64 10.15 -16.05
N ILE A 15 -7.80 9.10 -15.97
CA ILE A 15 -6.60 8.99 -16.80
C ILE A 15 -6.97 8.92 -18.28
N LEU A 16 -8.01 8.16 -18.64
CA LEU A 16 -8.49 8.07 -20.02
C LEU A 16 -9.03 9.43 -20.50
N GLU A 17 -9.89 10.08 -19.72
CA GLU A 17 -10.41 11.41 -20.04
C GLU A 17 -9.31 12.46 -20.21
N LEU A 18 -8.30 12.43 -19.33
CA LEU A 18 -7.11 13.27 -19.46
C LEU A 18 -6.32 12.95 -20.73
N THR A 19 -6.18 11.68 -21.09
CA THR A 19 -5.48 11.26 -22.31
C THR A 19 -6.19 11.79 -23.55
N HIS A 20 -7.53 11.73 -23.58
CA HIS A 20 -8.32 12.25 -24.69
C HIS A 20 -8.23 13.77 -24.80
N SER A 21 -8.27 14.49 -23.67
CA SER A 21 -8.25 15.96 -23.61
C SER A 21 -6.84 16.58 -23.73
N ALA A 22 -5.78 15.84 -23.40
CA ALA A 22 -4.42 16.37 -23.43
C ALA A 22 -3.95 16.72 -24.83
N LEU A 23 -3.35 17.91 -25.01
CA LEU A 23 -2.65 18.29 -26.23
C LEU A 23 -1.20 17.78 -26.15
N GLY A 24 -0.80 16.93 -27.11
CA GLY A 24 0.55 16.36 -27.16
C GLY A 24 0.71 15.01 -26.46
N ARG A 25 1.94 14.67 -26.07
CA ARG A 25 2.26 13.41 -25.37
C ARG A 25 2.03 13.55 -23.87
N MET A 26 1.18 12.68 -23.32
CA MET A 26 0.95 12.53 -21.89
C MET A 26 1.71 11.30 -21.36
N THR A 27 2.28 11.42 -20.17
CA THR A 27 2.90 10.33 -19.41
C THR A 27 2.34 10.32 -18.01
N VAL A 28 1.89 9.17 -17.53
CA VAL A 28 1.39 8.98 -16.16
C VAL A 28 2.34 8.05 -15.44
N ILE A 29 2.80 8.47 -14.26
CA ILE A 29 3.57 7.63 -13.35
C ILE A 29 2.72 7.46 -12.11
N ARG A 30 2.31 6.23 -11.80
CA ARG A 30 1.46 5.95 -10.64
C ARG A 30 1.93 4.73 -9.88
N GLN A 31 1.63 4.71 -8.59
CA GLN A 31 1.84 3.55 -7.76
C GLN A 31 0.93 2.41 -8.22
N ILE A 32 1.45 1.18 -8.19
CA ILE A 32 0.69 -0.03 -8.47
C ILE A 32 0.86 -1.01 -7.32
N PHE A 33 -0.15 -1.86 -7.15
CA PHE A 33 -0.10 -3.01 -6.27
C PHE A 33 0.00 -4.29 -7.10
N PRO A 34 0.71 -5.32 -6.62
CA PRO A 34 0.83 -6.57 -7.36
C PRO A 34 -0.55 -7.20 -7.54
N LEU A 35 -0.99 -7.26 -8.80
CA LEU A 35 -2.23 -7.92 -9.19
C LEU A 35 -2.08 -9.43 -9.06
N TRP A 36 -2.94 -10.05 -8.24
CA TRP A 36 -3.03 -11.50 -8.13
C TRP A 36 -3.80 -12.03 -9.35
N ARG A 37 -3.04 -12.57 -10.31
CA ARG A 37 -3.54 -12.97 -11.63
C ARG A 37 -4.53 -14.13 -11.55
N ASP A 38 -4.36 -15.02 -10.59
CA ASP A 38 -5.21 -16.20 -10.41
C ASP A 38 -6.45 -15.84 -9.58
N SER A 39 -7.64 -16.13 -10.14
CA SER A 39 -8.93 -15.86 -9.51
C SER A 39 -9.11 -16.63 -8.19
N SER A 40 -8.54 -17.84 -8.08
CA SER A 40 -8.66 -18.70 -6.89
C SER A 40 -7.86 -18.18 -5.69
N THR A 41 -6.79 -17.42 -5.93
CA THR A 41 -5.91 -16.87 -4.90
C THR A 41 -6.10 -15.36 -4.69
N ARG A 42 -6.93 -14.71 -5.51
CA ARG A 42 -7.09 -13.26 -5.49
C ARG A 42 -7.55 -12.72 -4.13
N CYS A 43 -8.49 -13.42 -3.51
CA CYS A 43 -9.06 -13.09 -2.20
C CYS A 43 -8.55 -13.96 -1.05
N MET A 44 -7.49 -14.74 -1.28
CA MET A 44 -6.87 -15.59 -0.26
C MET A 44 -5.39 -15.22 -0.10
N ARG A 45 -4.93 -15.08 1.14
CA ARG A 45 -3.52 -14.90 1.49
C ARG A 45 -3.10 -16.02 2.40
N ARG A 46 -2.53 -17.09 1.82
CA ARG A 46 -2.37 -18.38 2.51
C ARG A 46 -3.75 -18.85 3.00
N ASN A 47 -4.00 -18.81 4.30
CA ASN A 47 -5.26 -19.22 4.91
C ASN A 47 -6.15 -18.03 5.33
N HIS A 48 -5.71 -16.79 5.13
CA HIS A 48 -6.50 -15.59 5.43
C HIS A 48 -7.42 -15.25 4.27
N ARG A 49 -8.73 -15.21 4.51
CA ARG A 49 -9.74 -14.85 3.51
C ARG A 49 -10.03 -13.36 3.57
N ILE A 50 -9.83 -12.68 2.45
CA ILE A 50 -10.16 -11.27 2.24
C ILE A 50 -11.60 -11.20 1.72
N SER A 51 -12.36 -10.20 2.18
CA SER A 51 -13.69 -9.90 1.65
C SER A 51 -13.63 -9.63 0.15
N SER A 52 -14.51 -10.25 -0.66
CA SER A 52 -14.54 -10.09 -2.12
C SER A 52 -14.62 -8.63 -2.54
N LEU A 53 -15.31 -7.80 -1.77
CA LEU A 53 -15.43 -6.36 -1.98
C LEU A 53 -14.07 -5.64 -2.14
N LEU A 54 -13.01 -6.14 -1.48
CA LEU A 54 -11.68 -5.50 -1.46
C LEU A 54 -10.66 -6.15 -2.41
N CYS A 55 -10.99 -7.28 -3.01
CA CYS A 55 -10.03 -8.08 -3.80
C CYS A 55 -10.58 -8.57 -5.14
N ASP A 56 -11.90 -8.55 -5.35
CA ASP A 56 -12.51 -8.88 -6.64
C ASP A 56 -12.80 -7.59 -7.46
N PRO A 57 -12.10 -7.39 -8.60
CA PRO A 57 -12.34 -6.23 -9.45
C PRO A 57 -13.74 -6.21 -10.10
N GLN A 58 -14.47 -7.34 -10.11
CA GLN A 58 -15.82 -7.42 -10.69
C GLN A 58 -16.88 -6.70 -9.85
N GLU A 59 -16.65 -6.56 -8.54
CA GLU A 59 -17.58 -5.92 -7.59
C GLU A 59 -17.63 -4.39 -7.77
N GLY A 60 -16.74 -3.80 -8.58
CA GLY A 60 -16.67 -2.37 -8.87
C GLY A 60 -16.17 -1.49 -7.70
N TYR A 61 -16.37 -1.91 -6.45
CA TYR A 61 -15.95 -1.17 -5.25
C TYR A 61 -14.44 -0.92 -5.21
N MET A 62 -13.64 -1.89 -5.68
CA MET A 62 -12.19 -1.75 -5.78
C MET A 62 -11.73 -0.53 -6.59
N GLN A 63 -12.52 -0.08 -7.57
CA GLN A 63 -12.15 1.06 -8.42
C GLN A 63 -12.24 2.40 -7.66
N ASN A 64 -12.98 2.43 -6.55
CA ASN A 64 -13.17 3.60 -5.69
C ASN A 64 -12.34 3.54 -4.40
N LEU A 65 -11.54 2.48 -4.21
CA LEU A 65 -10.70 2.35 -3.03
C LEU A 65 -9.50 3.30 -3.13
N GLU A 66 -9.43 4.22 -2.17
CA GLU A 66 -8.21 5.02 -1.98
C GLU A 66 -7.01 4.13 -1.63
N VAL A 67 -5.80 4.58 -1.98
CA VAL A 67 -4.54 3.90 -1.61
C VAL A 67 -4.42 3.73 -0.10
N SER A 68 -4.90 4.73 0.66
CA SER A 68 -4.95 4.73 2.13
C SER A 68 -5.67 3.49 2.70
N ASN A 69 -6.78 3.08 2.08
CA ASN A 69 -7.60 1.96 2.53
C ASN A 69 -6.86 0.62 2.40
N LEU A 70 -6.07 0.45 1.34
CA LEU A 70 -5.28 -0.76 1.12
C LEU A 70 -4.20 -0.90 2.20
N TYR A 71 -3.52 0.20 2.55
CA TYR A 71 -2.55 0.22 3.63
C TYR A 71 -3.20 0.06 5.01
N LEU A 72 -4.41 0.59 5.22
CA LEU A 72 -5.16 0.41 6.46
C LEU A 72 -5.50 -1.07 6.69
N TYR A 73 -5.99 -1.76 5.65
CA TYR A 73 -6.26 -3.18 5.70
C TYR A 73 -5.02 -3.99 6.11
N ASP A 74 -3.91 -3.74 5.43
CA ASP A 74 -2.65 -4.43 5.66
C ASP A 74 -2.08 -4.11 7.06
N SER A 75 -2.28 -2.89 7.57
CA SER A 75 -1.90 -2.50 8.93
C SER A 75 -2.65 -3.29 9.99
N VAL A 76 -3.96 -3.48 9.83
CA VAL A 76 -4.77 -4.31 10.74
C VAL A 76 -4.34 -5.77 10.68
N LEU A 77 -4.09 -6.30 9.47
CA LEU A 77 -3.60 -7.66 9.28
C LEU A 77 -2.23 -7.87 9.97
N MET A 78 -1.32 -6.88 9.87
CA MET A 78 -0.03 -6.89 10.55
C MET A 78 -0.19 -6.93 12.08
N LEU A 79 -1.04 -6.07 12.63
CA LEU A 79 -1.32 -6.03 14.08
C LEU A 79 -1.90 -7.35 14.59
N ALA A 80 -2.85 -7.94 13.87
CA ALA A 80 -3.42 -9.24 14.20
C ALA A 80 -2.35 -10.34 14.26
N ASN A 81 -1.42 -10.37 13.29
CA ASN A 81 -0.30 -11.31 13.29
C ASN A 81 0.66 -11.06 14.47
N ALA A 82 0.92 -9.80 14.82
CA ALA A 82 1.77 -9.45 15.96
C ALA A 82 1.15 -9.88 17.30
N PHE A 83 -0.16 -9.67 17.47
CA PHE A 83 -0.90 -10.11 18.66
C PHE A 83 -0.93 -11.64 18.77
N TYR A 84 -1.20 -12.34 17.66
CA TYR A 84 -1.17 -13.80 17.61
C TYR A 84 0.18 -14.35 18.08
N ARG A 85 1.29 -13.84 17.54
CA ARG A 85 2.65 -14.26 17.94
C ARG A 85 2.94 -13.98 19.41
N LYS A 86 2.54 -12.81 19.95
CA LYS A 86 2.72 -12.49 21.37
C LYS A 86 2.00 -13.45 22.30
N LEU A 87 0.79 -13.87 21.92
CA LEU A 87 -0.01 -14.83 22.68
C LEU A 87 0.59 -16.23 22.59
N GLU A 88 0.97 -16.68 21.39
CA GLU A 88 1.61 -17.98 21.14
C GLU A 88 2.92 -18.13 21.92
N ASP A 89 3.77 -17.10 21.89
CA ASP A 89 5.05 -17.06 22.61
C ASP A 89 4.90 -16.89 24.13
N ARG A 90 3.67 -16.71 24.64
CA ARG A 90 3.39 -16.40 26.06
C ARG A 90 4.11 -15.13 26.57
N LYS A 91 4.35 -14.16 25.68
CA LYS A 91 5.02 -12.87 25.96
C LYS A 91 4.04 -11.70 25.97
N TRP A 92 2.76 -11.99 26.20
CA TRP A 92 1.71 -10.97 26.22
C TRP A 92 1.86 -10.04 27.42
N HIS A 93 1.77 -8.73 27.17
CA HIS A 93 1.62 -7.71 28.20
C HIS A 93 0.24 -7.10 28.05
N SER A 94 -0.55 -7.09 29.11
CA SER A 94 -1.89 -6.49 29.10
C SER A 94 -1.82 -4.99 28.78
N MET A 95 -2.89 -4.52 28.11
CA MET A 95 -3.11 -3.09 27.90
C MET A 95 -3.21 -2.36 29.24
N ALA A 96 -2.78 -1.10 29.26
CA ALA A 96 -2.86 -0.23 30.43
C ALA A 96 -3.63 1.04 30.09
N SER A 97 -4.45 1.52 31.02
CA SER A 97 -5.03 2.86 30.93
C SER A 97 -3.93 3.89 31.22
N LEU A 98 -3.65 4.76 30.26
CA LEU A 98 -2.60 5.78 30.35
C LEU A 98 -3.22 7.17 30.50
N ASN A 99 -2.47 8.08 31.12
CA ASN A 99 -2.84 9.50 31.23
C ASN A 99 -1.87 10.36 30.43
N CYS A 100 -2.38 11.33 29.67
CA CYS A 100 -1.56 12.30 28.95
C CYS A 100 -1.26 13.54 29.81
N ILE A 101 -0.11 14.18 29.60
CA ILE A 101 0.23 15.53 30.12
C ILE A 101 0.16 15.64 31.65
N ARG A 102 0.55 14.57 32.37
CA ARG A 102 0.74 14.60 33.83
C ARG A 102 2.22 14.38 34.17
N LYS A 103 2.71 15.05 35.23
CA LYS A 103 4.08 14.86 35.72
C LYS A 103 4.40 13.40 36.09
N SER A 104 3.39 12.62 36.49
CA SER A 104 3.50 11.21 36.86
C SER A 104 3.17 10.24 35.73
N THR A 105 2.96 10.72 34.49
CA THR A 105 2.67 9.85 33.34
C THR A 105 3.78 8.83 33.15
N LYS A 106 3.41 7.54 33.16
CA LYS A 106 4.30 6.42 32.82
C LYS A 106 3.89 5.84 31.46
N PRO A 107 4.85 5.38 30.64
CA PRO A 107 4.54 4.70 29.38
C PRO A 107 3.90 3.33 29.64
N TRP A 108 3.31 2.75 28.60
CA TRP A 108 2.87 1.36 28.66
C TRP A 108 4.09 0.42 28.78
N ASN A 109 4.16 -0.36 29.85
CA ASN A 109 5.25 -1.31 30.12
C ASN A 109 5.47 -2.31 28.96
N GLY A 110 4.40 -2.73 28.28
CA GLY A 110 4.47 -3.64 27.14
C GLY A 110 4.82 -2.99 25.80
N GLY A 111 4.91 -1.65 25.74
CA GLY A 111 5.02 -0.89 24.50
C GLY A 111 6.24 -1.25 23.67
N TRP A 112 7.42 -1.32 24.28
CA TRP A 112 8.66 -1.68 23.58
C TRP A 112 8.63 -3.09 23.02
N SER A 113 8.22 -4.07 23.84
CA SER A 113 8.12 -5.48 23.46
C SER A 113 7.11 -5.67 22.31
N MET A 114 5.98 -4.97 22.34
CA MET A 114 4.98 -5.00 21.27
C MET A 114 5.52 -4.35 19.99
N LEU A 115 6.11 -3.16 20.09
CA LEU A 115 6.68 -2.43 18.95
C LEU A 115 7.71 -3.29 18.19
N GLU A 116 8.61 -3.95 18.92
CA GLU A 116 9.62 -4.83 18.32
C GLU A 116 8.97 -6.00 17.55
N THR A 117 7.84 -6.53 18.04
CA THR A 117 7.13 -7.62 17.36
C THR A 117 6.44 -7.15 16.09
N ILE A 118 5.85 -5.95 16.12
CA ILE A 118 5.24 -5.32 14.94
C ILE A 118 6.32 -5.01 13.89
N GLN A 119 7.47 -4.47 14.31
CA GLN A 119 8.59 -4.15 13.41
C GLN A 119 9.19 -5.37 12.72
N LYS A 120 9.23 -6.52 13.42
CA LYS A 120 9.64 -7.82 12.86
C LYS A 120 8.53 -8.52 12.06
N GLY A 121 7.36 -7.92 11.97
CA GLY A 121 6.22 -8.44 11.22
C GLY A 121 6.49 -8.43 9.71
N ASN A 122 6.02 -9.48 9.04
CA ASN A 122 6.04 -9.60 7.59
C ASN A 122 4.72 -10.24 7.17
N ILE A 123 3.94 -9.53 6.36
CA ILE A 123 2.66 -10.00 5.83
C ILE A 123 2.61 -9.88 4.31
N THR A 124 1.66 -10.59 3.72
CA THR A 124 1.27 -10.42 2.31
C THR A 124 -0.21 -10.09 2.27
N GLY A 125 -0.55 -8.86 1.89
CA GLY A 125 -1.90 -8.30 1.94
C GLY A 125 -2.40 -7.77 0.60
N LEU A 126 -3.15 -6.68 0.62
CA LEU A 126 -3.66 -5.95 -0.55
C LEU A 126 -2.56 -5.14 -1.24
N THR A 127 -1.62 -4.59 -0.48
CA THR A 127 -0.49 -3.80 -1.02
C THR A 127 0.67 -4.65 -1.53
N GLY A 128 0.55 -5.98 -1.40
CA GLY A 128 1.63 -6.93 -1.66
C GLY A 128 2.35 -7.33 -0.37
N MET A 129 3.68 -7.39 -0.42
CA MET A 129 4.49 -7.64 0.77
C MET A 129 4.63 -6.34 1.58
N MET A 130 4.37 -6.42 2.88
CA MET A 130 4.59 -5.34 3.83
C MET A 130 5.52 -5.82 4.94
N ASP A 131 6.64 -5.13 5.12
CA ASP A 131 7.62 -5.29 6.20
C ASP A 131 8.17 -3.91 6.60
N PHE A 132 8.83 -3.78 7.76
CA PHE A 132 9.36 -2.49 8.21
C PHE A 132 10.89 -2.38 8.18
N LYS A 133 11.60 -3.51 8.00
CA LYS A 133 13.07 -3.66 8.04
C LYS A 133 13.72 -2.83 9.17
N ASP A 134 15.02 -2.59 9.10
CA ASP A 134 15.74 -1.85 10.14
C ASP A 134 15.34 -0.36 10.23
N SER A 135 14.71 0.20 9.18
CA SER A 135 14.32 1.61 9.13
C SER A 135 12.97 1.91 9.80
N GLY A 136 12.17 0.90 10.16
CA GLY A 136 10.81 1.09 10.68
C GLY A 136 9.81 1.59 9.63
N ILE A 137 10.13 1.44 8.34
CA ILE A 137 9.35 2.00 7.20
C ILE A 137 9.15 0.91 6.16
N ASN A 138 7.95 0.86 5.56
CA ASN A 138 7.68 -0.04 4.45
C ASN A 138 8.51 0.32 3.22
N SER A 139 9.36 -0.61 2.78
CA SER A 139 10.26 -0.44 1.64
C SER A 139 9.66 -0.92 0.30
N HIS A 140 8.43 -1.42 0.32
CA HIS A 140 7.79 -2.04 -0.83
C HIS A 140 6.90 -1.04 -1.57
N VAL A 141 7.43 -0.51 -2.68
CA VAL A 141 6.65 0.33 -3.60
C VAL A 141 6.96 -0.04 -5.05
N GLN A 142 5.93 -0.05 -5.88
CA GLN A 142 6.01 -0.30 -7.32
C GLN A 142 5.28 0.79 -8.06
N PHE A 143 5.81 1.18 -9.21
CA PHE A 143 5.21 2.15 -10.11
C PHE A 143 5.03 1.53 -11.49
N GLU A 144 3.99 1.97 -12.20
CA GLU A 144 3.92 1.82 -13.64
C GLU A 144 4.04 3.17 -14.32
N ILE A 145 4.56 3.13 -15.55
CA ILE A 145 4.64 4.27 -16.43
C ILE A 145 3.72 4.00 -17.60
N LEU A 146 2.69 4.82 -17.75
CA LEU A 146 1.77 4.81 -18.87
C LEU A 146 2.13 5.96 -19.82
N GLY A 147 2.08 5.71 -21.12
CA GLY A 147 2.37 6.70 -22.15
C GLY A 147 1.22 6.78 -23.15
N SER A 148 0.83 7.99 -23.50
CA SER A 148 -0.15 8.20 -24.56
C SER A 148 0.46 7.85 -25.91
N SER A 149 -0.26 7.08 -26.71
CA SER A 149 0.02 6.84 -28.12
C SER A 149 -1.08 7.45 -28.99
N PHE A 150 -0.70 8.00 -30.14
CA PHE A 150 -1.63 8.49 -31.14
C PHE A 150 -1.64 7.53 -32.33
N SER A 151 -2.84 7.11 -32.74
CA SER A 151 -3.06 6.39 -34.00
C SER A 151 -4.07 7.15 -34.84
N GLU A 152 -3.82 7.29 -36.14
CA GLU A 152 -4.77 7.90 -37.07
C GLU A 152 -6.08 7.11 -37.18
N THR A 153 -6.05 5.79 -36.98
CA THR A 153 -7.22 4.89 -37.08
C THR A 153 -7.97 4.70 -35.77
N PHE A 154 -7.29 4.76 -34.63
CA PHE A 154 -7.85 4.43 -33.31
C PHE A 154 -7.92 5.61 -32.35
N GLY A 155 -7.45 6.80 -32.76
CA GLY A 155 -7.41 7.98 -31.92
C GLY A 155 -6.28 7.94 -30.88
N LYS A 156 -6.45 8.72 -29.80
CA LYS A 156 -5.53 8.73 -28.65
C LYS A 156 -5.86 7.59 -27.70
N ASP A 157 -4.84 6.87 -27.27
CA ASP A 157 -4.93 5.78 -26.29
C ASP A 157 -3.77 5.90 -25.29
N ILE A 158 -3.85 5.23 -24.15
CA ILE A 158 -2.78 5.17 -23.15
C ILE A 158 -2.40 3.72 -22.86
N LYS A 159 -1.10 3.41 -22.94
CA LYS A 159 -0.60 2.04 -22.73
C LYS A 159 0.54 2.01 -21.72
N ARG A 160 0.67 0.88 -21.02
CA ARG A 160 1.81 0.64 -20.13
C ARG A 160 3.09 0.53 -20.94
N VAL A 161 4.03 1.43 -20.66
CA VAL A 161 5.35 1.47 -21.30
C VAL A 161 6.38 0.74 -20.45
N SER A 162 6.28 0.84 -19.12
CA SER A 162 7.17 0.11 -18.22
C SER A 162 6.58 -0.12 -16.84
N SER A 163 7.20 -1.03 -16.09
CA SER A 163 6.95 -1.27 -14.67
C SER A 163 8.27 -1.16 -13.91
N GLN A 164 8.30 -0.38 -12.83
CA GLN A 164 9.50 -0.26 -12.01
C GLN A 164 9.20 -0.55 -10.54
N ARG A 165 10.06 -1.36 -9.92
CA ARG A 165 10.09 -1.53 -8.47
C ARG A 165 11.21 -0.65 -7.94
N LEU A 166 10.87 0.41 -7.22
CA LEU A 166 11.90 1.23 -6.59
C LEU A 166 12.52 0.43 -5.45
N LYS A 167 13.84 0.26 -5.49
CA LYS A 167 14.62 -0.11 -4.32
C LYS A 167 15.05 1.21 -3.69
N THR A 168 14.61 1.50 -2.47
CA THR A 168 15.11 2.63 -1.70
C THR A 168 16.63 2.47 -1.57
N GLN A 169 17.41 3.21 -2.37
CA GLN A 169 18.86 3.24 -2.22
C GLN A 169 19.16 4.01 -0.95
N ARG A 170 19.84 3.36 0.01
CA ARG A 170 20.47 4.08 1.13
C ARG A 170 21.45 5.07 0.52
N THR A 171 21.17 6.36 0.60
CA THR A 171 22.20 7.40 0.47
C THR A 171 23.14 7.22 1.66
N VAL A 172 24.20 6.44 1.47
CA VAL A 172 25.31 6.39 2.42
C VAL A 172 25.98 7.76 2.34
N LYS A 173 25.61 8.64 3.28
CA LYS A 173 26.30 9.90 3.51
C LYS A 173 27.67 9.52 4.09
N ARG A 174 28.68 9.40 3.23
CA ARG A 174 30.08 9.29 3.65
C ARG A 174 30.40 10.53 4.52
N ARG A 175 30.69 10.30 5.79
CA ARG A 175 31.45 11.22 6.65
C ARG A 175 32.70 10.48 7.07
#